data_AF-A0A9D1WQ28-F1
#
_entry.id   AF-A0A9D1WQ28-F1
#
_cell.length_a   1.000
_cell.length_b   1.000
_cell.length_c   1.000
_cell.angle_alpha   90.00
_cell.angle_beta   90.00
_cell.angle_gamma   90.00
#
_symmetry.space_group_name_H-M   'P 1'
#
loop_
_entity.id
_entity.type
_entity.pdbx_description
1 polymer ?
#
loop_
_entity_poly.entity_id
_entity_poly.type
_entity_poly.pdbx_seq_one_letter_code
_entity_poly.pdbx_strand_id
1 'polypeptide(L)'
;MVTVGTLQKVLCNLLREGVPIRDTEAILETLADYAPTVKDLDMLTEYVRQSLKRTITHRFTEAGQLKVISLDANIENQIMGAVKKVETGSYLALEPKLIQEIINATTRELGKVKDLVSIPIILTSPIIRLYFKKLVDQFYLNAVVLSFNEIDSDVKIQALGSITLS
;
A
#
# COMPACT_ATOMS: atom_id res chain seq x y z
N MET A 1 -20.02 14.48 -8.11
CA MET A 1 -20.34 13.42 -9.09
C MET A 1 -19.03 12.82 -9.57
N VAL A 2 -18.93 11.49 -9.61
CA VAL A 2 -17.73 10.79 -10.11
C VAL A 2 -17.68 10.96 -11.62
N THR A 3 -16.59 11.52 -12.14
CA THR A 3 -16.40 11.60 -13.60
C THR A 3 -15.91 10.26 -14.14
N VAL A 4 -16.20 9.96 -15.41
CA VAL A 4 -15.64 8.79 -16.09
C VAL A 4 -14.11 8.81 -16.05
N GLY A 5 -13.49 9.99 -16.12
CA GLY A 5 -12.05 10.16 -15.98
C GLY A 5 -11.52 9.78 -14.59
N THR A 6 -12.26 10.10 -13.53
CA THR A 6 -11.92 9.69 -12.15
C THR A 6 -11.94 8.17 -12.02
N LEU A 7 -13.04 7.54 -12.47
CA LEU A 7 -13.17 6.08 -12.46
C LEU A 7 -12.03 5.42 -13.23
N GLN A 8 -11.77 5.87 -14.46
CA GLN A 8 -10.71 5.31 -15.31
C GLN A 8 -9.35 5.37 -14.64
N LYS A 9 -8.99 6.50 -14.01
CA LYS A 9 -7.70 6.61 -13.33
C LYS A 9 -7.60 5.75 -12.07
N VAL A 10 -8.68 5.63 -11.29
CA VAL A 10 -8.73 4.72 -10.12
C VAL A 10 -8.52 3.27 -10.57
N LEU A 11 -9.22 2.83 -11.62
CA LEU A 11 -9.04 1.48 -12.16
C LEU A 11 -7.60 1.25 -12.65
N CYS A 12 -6.99 2.24 -13.33
CA CYS A 12 -5.59 2.16 -13.72
C CYS A 12 -4.65 2.04 -12.51
N ASN A 13 -4.89 2.79 -11.43
CA ASN A 13 -4.08 2.71 -10.22
C ASN A 13 -4.20 1.33 -9.55
N LEU A 14 -5.41 0.76 -9.44
CA LEU A 14 -5.62 -0.58 -8.93
C LEU A 14 -4.85 -1.63 -9.75
N LEU A 15 -4.96 -1.57 -11.08
CA LEU A 15 -4.28 -2.49 -11.99
C LEU A 15 -2.75 -2.36 -11.97
N ARG A 16 -2.20 -1.15 -11.76
CA ARG A 16 -0.76 -0.94 -11.60
C ARG A 16 -0.19 -1.71 -10.41
N GLU A 17 -0.99 -1.87 -9.35
CA GLU A 17 -0.63 -2.68 -8.17
C GLU A 17 -1.15 -4.13 -8.26
N GLY A 18 -1.64 -4.52 -9.44
CA GLY A 18 -2.18 -5.85 -9.73
C GLY A 18 -3.50 -6.17 -9.03
N VAL A 19 -4.18 -5.19 -8.43
CA VAL A 19 -5.46 -5.42 -7.73
C VAL A 19 -6.56 -5.72 -8.77
N PRO A 20 -7.24 -6.88 -8.66
CA PRO A 20 -8.34 -7.23 -9.54
C PRO A 20 -9.50 -6.24 -9.42
N ILE A 21 -10.05 -5.83 -10.57
CA ILE A 21 -11.16 -4.88 -10.67
C ILE A 21 -12.51 -5.54 -10.99
N ARG A 22 -12.66 -6.83 -10.65
CA ARG A 22 -13.87 -7.62 -10.97
C ARG A 22 -15.05 -7.27 -10.08
N ASP A 23 -14.78 -6.86 -8.84
CA ASP A 23 -15.80 -6.41 -7.89
C ASP A 23 -16.12 -4.94 -8.17
N THR A 24 -16.81 -4.72 -9.28
CA THR A 24 -17.16 -3.37 -9.74
C THR A 24 -18.21 -2.71 -8.85
N GLU A 25 -19.02 -3.51 -8.16
CA GLU A 25 -20.01 -3.03 -7.20
C GLU A 25 -19.32 -2.29 -6.04
N ALA A 26 -18.39 -2.96 -5.35
CA ALA A 26 -17.63 -2.34 -4.25
C ALA A 26 -16.84 -1.10 -4.72
N ILE A 27 -16.25 -1.15 -5.92
CA ILE A 27 -15.53 -0.01 -6.49
C ILE A 27 -16.45 1.19 -6.70
N LEU A 28 -17.62 0.99 -7.33
CA LEU A 28 -18.54 2.08 -7.64
C LEU A 28 -19.20 2.66 -6.39
N GLU A 29 -19.59 1.81 -5.44
CA GLU A 29 -20.15 2.23 -4.15
C GLU A 29 -19.15 3.11 -3.39
N THR A 30 -17.91 2.64 -3.24
CA THR A 30 -16.85 3.39 -2.55
C THR A 30 -16.58 4.74 -3.25
N LEU A 31 -16.57 4.77 -4.58
CA LEU A 31 -16.38 6.02 -5.31
C LEU A 31 -17.56 6.97 -5.11
N ALA A 32 -18.79 6.48 -5.04
CA ALA A 32 -19.96 7.31 -4.79
C ALA A 32 -19.91 7.97 -3.40
N ASP A 33 -19.46 7.23 -2.39
CA ASP A 33 -19.38 7.70 -1.00
C ASP A 33 -18.24 8.70 -0.78
N TYR A 34 -17.04 8.42 -1.31
CA TYR A 34 -15.84 9.17 -0.97
C TYR A 34 -15.46 10.25 -1.99
N ALA A 35 -15.81 10.13 -3.28
CA ALA A 35 -15.44 11.15 -4.27
C ALA A 35 -15.98 12.57 -4.01
N PRO A 36 -17.12 12.79 -3.32
CA PRO A 36 -17.57 14.14 -2.97
C PRO A 36 -16.64 14.87 -1.98
N THR A 37 -15.95 14.14 -1.11
CA THR A 37 -15.13 14.68 -0.01
C THR A 37 -13.64 14.55 -0.27
N VAL A 38 -13.22 13.49 -0.96
CA VAL A 38 -11.81 13.17 -1.25
C VAL A 38 -11.46 13.61 -2.66
N LYS A 39 -10.70 14.72 -2.75
CA LYS A 39 -10.23 15.27 -4.04
C LYS A 39 -8.94 14.63 -4.54
N ASP A 40 -8.09 14.15 -3.62
CA ASP A 40 -6.85 13.46 -3.96
C ASP A 40 -7.20 12.07 -4.52
N LEU A 41 -6.91 11.88 -5.81
CA LEU A 41 -7.20 10.66 -6.54
C LEU A 41 -6.47 9.43 -5.96
N ASP A 42 -5.24 9.62 -5.48
CA ASP A 42 -4.47 8.52 -4.91
C ASP A 42 -5.08 8.10 -3.58
N MET A 43 -5.50 9.06 -2.74
CA MET A 43 -6.25 8.75 -1.52
C MET A 43 -7.61 8.12 -1.80
N LEU A 44 -8.31 8.55 -2.85
CA LEU A 44 -9.56 7.92 -3.27
C LEU A 44 -9.31 6.46 -3.70
N THR A 45 -8.18 6.19 -4.35
CA THR A 45 -7.75 4.82 -4.68
C THR A 45 -7.53 4.00 -3.41
N GLU A 46 -6.93 4.55 -2.36
CA GLU A 46 -6.73 3.85 -1.07
C GLU A 46 -8.06 3.41 -0.44
N TYR A 47 -9.09 4.25 -0.47
CA TYR A 47 -10.42 3.86 0.02
C TYR A 47 -11.00 2.69 -0.78
N VAL A 48 -10.88 2.73 -2.10
CA VAL A 48 -11.32 1.63 -2.98
C VAL A 48 -10.52 0.35 -2.71
N ARG A 49 -9.23 0.45 -2.42
CA ARG A 49 -8.45 -0.72 -2.02
C ARG A 49 -8.95 -1.34 -0.72
N GLN A 50 -9.30 -0.51 0.28
CA GLN A 50 -9.84 -0.99 1.55
C GLN A 50 -11.18 -1.71 1.37
N SER A 51 -12.08 -1.23 0.51
CA SER A 51 -13.34 -1.96 0.23
C SER A 51 -13.08 -3.29 -0.48
N LEU A 52 -11.99 -3.40 -1.24
CA LEU A 52 -11.52 -4.63 -1.88
C LEU A 52 -10.68 -5.54 -0.96
N LYS A 53 -10.67 -5.34 0.37
CA LYS A 53 -9.82 -6.11 1.31
C LYS A 53 -9.86 -7.62 1.11
N ARG A 54 -11.04 -8.20 0.88
CA ARG A 54 -11.22 -9.65 0.67
C ARG A 54 -10.51 -10.10 -0.60
N THR A 55 -10.69 -9.35 -1.68
CA THR A 55 -10.03 -9.60 -2.97
C THR A 55 -8.52 -9.47 -2.87
N ILE A 56 -8.01 -8.44 -2.17
CA ILE A 56 -6.58 -8.22 -1.98
C ILE A 56 -5.98 -9.33 -1.12
N THR A 57 -6.58 -9.63 0.02
CA THR A 57 -6.11 -10.63 0.98
C THR A 57 -5.98 -12.01 0.34
N HIS A 58 -7.02 -12.49 -0.34
CA HIS A 58 -7.04 -13.83 -0.92
C HIS A 58 -5.94 -14.10 -1.94
N ARG A 59 -5.40 -13.05 -2.59
CA ARG A 59 -4.30 -13.21 -3.55
C ARG A 59 -2.99 -13.63 -2.91
N PHE A 60 -2.84 -13.31 -1.64
CA PHE A 60 -1.57 -13.39 -0.94
C PHE A 60 -1.60 -14.37 0.23
N THR A 61 -2.78 -14.81 0.65
CA THR A 61 -2.94 -15.81 1.70
C THR A 61 -2.69 -17.21 1.20
N GLU A 62 -1.96 -17.99 1.99
CA GLU A 62 -1.78 -19.43 1.80
C GLU A 62 -2.27 -20.13 3.07
N ALA A 63 -3.22 -21.08 2.92
CA ALA A 63 -3.80 -21.83 4.05
C ALA A 63 -4.30 -20.93 5.22
N GLY A 64 -4.89 -19.77 4.90
CA GLY A 64 -5.42 -18.82 5.89
C GLY A 64 -4.36 -18.01 6.63
N GLN A 65 -3.11 -18.05 6.17
CA GLN A 65 -2.00 -17.29 6.74
C GLN A 65 -1.45 -16.31 5.71
N LEU A 66 -1.07 -15.12 6.19
CA LEU A 66 -0.40 -14.09 5.40
C LEU A 66 0.98 -13.83 5.99
N LYS A 67 2.03 -14.17 5.26
CA LYS A 67 3.41 -13.95 5.67
C LYS A 67 3.86 -12.57 5.22
N VAL A 68 4.30 -11.74 6.16
CA VAL A 68 4.62 -10.33 5.91
C VAL A 68 5.94 -9.91 6.55
N ILE A 69 6.52 -8.84 6.03
CA ILE A 69 7.54 -8.03 6.71
C ILE A 69 6.84 -6.76 7.19
N SER A 70 6.92 -6.44 8.48
CA SER A 70 6.32 -5.22 9.01
C SER A 70 7.20 -3.99 8.74
N LEU A 71 6.59 -2.82 8.63
CA LEU A 71 7.31 -1.54 8.67
C LEU A 71 7.38 -1.01 10.11
N ASP A 72 8.56 -0.57 10.55
CA ASP A 72 8.74 0.00 11.88
C ASP A 72 8.05 1.36 12.05
N ALA A 73 7.48 1.60 13.23
CA ALA A 73 6.75 2.81 13.55
C ALA A 73 7.59 4.10 13.45
N ASN A 74 8.90 4.04 13.70
CA ASN A 74 9.79 5.19 13.52
C ASN A 74 9.86 5.60 12.03
N ILE A 75 9.95 4.62 11.13
CA ILE A 75 9.94 4.90 9.68
C ILE A 75 8.59 5.47 9.26
N GLU A 76 7.49 4.88 9.74
CA GLU A 76 6.14 5.40 9.49
C GLU A 76 5.99 6.87 9.92
N ASN A 77 6.49 7.22 11.11
CA ASN A 77 6.45 8.58 11.63
C ASN A 77 7.30 9.56 10.79
N GLN A 78 8.49 9.14 10.37
CA GLN A 78 9.35 9.97 9.51
C GLN A 78 8.72 10.20 8.13
N ILE A 79 8.14 9.17 7.53
CA ILE A 79 7.40 9.29 6.27
C ILE A 79 6.22 10.24 6.46
N MET A 80 5.43 10.06 7.52
CA MET A 80 4.28 10.92 7.83
C MET A 80 4.68 12.40 7.98
N GLY A 81 5.77 12.69 8.70
CA GLY A 81 6.29 14.05 8.87
C GLY A 81 6.78 14.69 7.56
N ALA A 82 7.17 13.87 6.59
CA ALA A 82 7.62 14.30 5.28
C ALA A 82 6.49 14.45 4.24
N VAL A 83 5.26 14.04 4.55
CA VAL A 83 4.11 14.23 3.65
C VAL A 83 3.76 15.72 3.56
N LYS A 84 3.77 16.25 2.34
CA LYS A 84 3.29 17.60 2.02
C LYS A 84 1.99 17.51 1.24
N LYS A 85 0.96 18.18 1.75
CA LYS A 85 -0.35 18.29 1.10
C LYS A 85 -0.37 19.54 0.22
N VAL A 86 -0.89 19.38 -0.99
CA VAL A 86 -1.17 20.46 -1.95
C VAL A 86 -2.64 20.35 -2.38
N GLU A 87 -3.18 21.36 -3.06
CA GLU A 87 -4.61 21.41 -3.42
C GLU A 87 -5.07 20.19 -4.25
N THR A 88 -4.17 19.63 -5.07
CA THR A 88 -4.46 18.53 -5.99
C THR A 88 -4.01 17.16 -5.50
N GLY A 89 -3.38 17.07 -4.32
CA GLY A 89 -2.96 15.79 -3.75
C GLY A 89 -1.86 15.89 -2.70
N SER A 90 -1.05 14.85 -2.59
CA SER A 90 0.03 14.78 -1.61
C SER A 90 1.31 14.15 -2.19
N TYR A 91 2.46 14.63 -1.73
CA TYR A 91 3.77 14.10 -2.13
C TYR A 91 4.71 13.94 -0.93
N LEU A 92 5.73 13.12 -1.11
CA LEU A 92 6.77 12.90 -0.10
C LEU A 92 7.94 13.86 -0.32
N ALA A 93 8.26 14.63 0.71
CA ALA A 93 9.42 15.52 0.76
C ALA A 93 10.47 14.94 1.73
N LEU A 94 11.01 13.76 1.41
CA LEU A 94 12.05 13.09 2.19
C LEU A 94 13.45 13.53 1.72
N GLU A 95 14.38 13.64 2.66
CA GLU A 95 15.78 13.87 2.33
C GLU A 95 16.40 12.65 1.62
N PRO A 96 17.28 12.84 0.62
CA PRO A 96 17.90 11.73 -0.12
C PRO A 96 18.59 10.69 0.77
N LYS A 97 19.21 11.14 1.88
CA LYS A 97 19.88 10.26 2.84
C LYS A 97 18.88 9.28 3.49
N LEU A 98 17.76 9.79 3.99
CA LEU A 98 16.73 8.98 4.62
C LEU A 98 16.08 8.01 3.61
N ILE A 99 15.87 8.45 2.38
CA ILE A 99 15.39 7.56 1.29
C ILE A 99 16.36 6.37 1.13
N GLN A 100 17.66 6.62 1.04
CA GLN A 100 18.65 5.56 0.90
C GLN A 100 18.65 4.61 2.10
N GLU A 101 18.56 5.14 3.33
CA GLU A 101 18.51 4.33 4.55
C GLU A 101 17.27 3.41 4.56
N ILE A 102 16.09 3.93 4.25
CA ILE A 102 14.84 3.15 4.17
C ILE A 102 14.94 2.07 3.08
N ILE A 103 15.44 2.41 1.89
CA ILE A 103 15.56 1.45 0.78
C ILE A 103 16.60 0.37 1.09
N ASN A 104 17.71 0.71 1.72
CA ASN A 104 18.72 -0.26 2.14
C ASN A 104 18.18 -1.21 3.22
N ALA A 105 17.43 -0.69 4.19
CA ALA A 105 16.76 -1.51 5.21
C ALA A 105 15.72 -2.45 4.57
N THR A 106 14.88 -1.92 3.66
CA THR A 106 13.88 -2.68 2.92
C THR A 106 14.53 -3.81 2.11
N THR A 107 15.60 -3.50 1.36
CA THR A 107 16.35 -4.47 0.55
C THR A 107 16.92 -5.60 1.39
N ARG A 108 17.47 -5.26 2.56
CA ARG A 108 18.05 -6.22 3.49
C ARG A 108 17.00 -7.20 4.01
N GLU A 109 15.85 -6.70 4.46
CA GLU A 109 14.78 -7.58 4.98
C GLU A 109 14.15 -8.42 3.88
N LEU A 110 13.92 -7.85 2.68
CA LEU A 110 13.47 -8.61 1.52
C LEU A 110 14.43 -9.75 1.17
N GLY A 111 15.74 -9.51 1.26
CA GLY A 111 16.77 -10.53 1.03
C GLY A 111 16.71 -11.70 2.02
N LYS A 112 16.40 -11.44 3.29
CA LYS A 112 16.31 -12.49 4.33
C LYS A 112 15.16 -13.48 4.11
N VAL A 113 14.08 -13.02 3.50
CA VAL A 113 12.86 -13.84 3.33
C VAL A 113 12.70 -14.40 1.93
N LYS A 114 13.62 -14.07 1.00
CA LYS A 114 13.53 -14.44 -0.42
C LYS A 114 13.41 -15.96 -0.65
N ASP A 115 14.03 -16.76 0.21
CA ASP A 115 13.99 -18.22 0.13
C ASP A 115 12.81 -18.84 0.94
N LEU A 116 12.12 -18.02 1.75
CA LEU A 116 11.01 -18.45 2.61
C LEU A 116 9.64 -18.22 1.98
N VAL A 117 9.53 -17.20 1.11
CA VAL A 117 8.29 -16.81 0.43
C VAL A 117 8.55 -16.46 -1.03
N SER A 118 7.66 -16.87 -1.92
CA SER A 118 7.79 -16.54 -3.35
C SER A 118 7.54 -15.06 -3.63
N ILE A 119 6.65 -14.43 -2.87
CA ILE A 119 6.31 -13.01 -3.00
C ILE A 119 6.38 -12.38 -1.60
N PRO A 120 7.42 -11.59 -1.30
CA PRO A 120 7.49 -10.89 -0.03
C PRO A 120 6.48 -9.73 -0.01
N ILE A 121 5.79 -9.59 1.12
CA ILE A 121 4.74 -8.59 1.32
C ILE A 121 5.19 -7.68 2.45
N ILE A 122 5.17 -6.38 2.20
CA ILE A 122 5.44 -5.38 3.22
C ILE A 122 4.11 -4.89 3.78
N LEU A 123 3.96 -4.95 5.11
CA LEU A 123 2.75 -4.56 5.82
C LEU A 123 3.00 -3.28 6.62
N THR A 124 2.13 -2.29 6.47
CA THR A 124 2.25 -0.96 7.09
C THR A 124 0.88 -0.43 7.55
N SER A 125 0.85 0.71 8.23
CA SER A 125 -0.39 1.40 8.53
C SER A 125 -1.09 1.96 7.27
N PRO A 126 -2.43 2.07 7.28
CA PRO A 126 -3.21 2.55 6.14
C PRO A 126 -2.81 3.93 5.62
N ILE A 127 -2.39 4.81 6.53
CA ILE A 127 -2.00 6.19 6.20
C ILE A 127 -0.66 6.22 5.43
N ILE A 128 0.21 5.24 5.67
CA ILE A 128 1.58 5.21 5.15
C ILE A 128 1.69 4.38 3.87
N ARG A 129 0.80 3.41 3.66
CA ARG A 129 0.84 2.45 2.54
C ARG A 129 1.10 3.09 1.19
N LEU A 130 0.28 4.07 0.78
CA LEU A 130 0.44 4.78 -0.49
C LEU A 130 1.84 5.40 -0.64
N TYR A 131 2.28 6.10 0.40
CA TYR A 131 3.54 6.85 0.38
C TYR A 131 4.74 5.89 0.34
N PHE A 132 4.71 4.85 1.15
CA PHE A 132 5.75 3.83 1.16
C PHE A 132 5.78 3.04 -0.16
N LYS A 133 4.62 2.70 -0.72
CA LYS A 133 4.51 2.07 -2.04
C LYS A 133 5.17 2.92 -3.13
N LYS A 134 4.84 4.22 -3.21
CA LYS A 134 5.47 5.16 -4.16
C LYS A 134 6.98 5.29 -3.96
N LEU A 135 7.45 5.22 -2.71
CA LEU A 135 8.88 5.26 -2.41
C LEU A 135 9.58 4.00 -2.93
N VAL A 136 9.06 2.82 -2.59
CA VAL A 136 9.67 1.54 -2.92
C VAL A 136 9.59 1.24 -4.43
N ASP A 137 8.52 1.66 -5.12
CA ASP A 137 8.33 1.43 -6.56
C ASP A 137 9.38 2.11 -7.44
N GLN A 138 10.01 3.17 -6.95
CA GLN A 138 11.13 3.82 -7.65
C GLN A 138 12.36 2.91 -7.76
N PHE A 139 12.45 1.89 -6.92
CA PHE A 139 13.57 0.95 -6.84
C PHE A 139 13.15 -0.50 -7.15
N TYR A 140 11.89 -0.85 -6.88
CA TYR A 140 11.33 -2.19 -7.02
C TYR A 140 9.95 -2.15 -7.68
N LEU A 141 9.91 -2.31 -9.01
CA LEU A 141 8.69 -2.16 -9.82
C LEU A 141 7.50 -3.04 -9.38
N ASN A 142 7.77 -4.16 -8.71
CA ASN A 142 6.75 -5.15 -8.32
C ASN A 142 6.66 -5.38 -6.79
N ALA A 143 7.10 -4.42 -5.97
CA ALA A 143 7.00 -4.56 -4.51
C ALA A 143 5.53 -4.61 -4.07
N VAL A 144 5.16 -5.61 -3.26
CA VAL A 144 3.81 -5.70 -2.70
C VAL A 144 3.79 -4.99 -1.35
N VAL A 145 3.03 -3.90 -1.27
CA VAL A 145 2.83 -3.14 -0.03
C VAL A 145 1.34 -3.12 0.30
N LEU A 146 0.98 -3.69 1.44
CA LEU A 146 -0.37 -3.75 1.96
C LEU A 146 -0.46 -2.99 3.28
N SER A 147 -1.67 -2.53 3.58
CA SER A 147 -2.03 -1.96 4.87
C SER A 147 -2.81 -2.95 5.71
N PHE A 148 -2.82 -2.76 7.03
CA PHE A 148 -3.65 -3.56 7.93
C PHE A 148 -5.15 -3.53 7.58
N ASN A 149 -5.65 -2.43 7.01
CA ASN A 149 -7.07 -2.31 6.62
C ASN A 149 -7.43 -3.07 5.34
N GLU A 150 -6.44 -3.56 4.59
CA GLU A 150 -6.66 -4.39 3.40
C GLU A 150 -6.63 -5.88 3.72
N ILE A 151 -6.39 -6.25 4.99
CA ILE A 151 -6.33 -7.63 5.43
C ILE A 151 -7.67 -8.06 6.01
N ASP A 152 -8.20 -9.19 5.53
CA ASP A 152 -9.41 -9.79 6.09
C ASP A 152 -9.19 -10.22 7.56
N SER A 153 -10.19 -10.03 8.41
CA SER A 153 -10.10 -10.29 9.85
C SER A 153 -9.90 -11.77 10.18
N ASP A 154 -10.29 -12.67 9.27
CA ASP A 154 -10.19 -14.12 9.47
C ASP A 154 -8.78 -14.66 9.16
N VAL A 155 -7.87 -13.80 8.69
CA VAL A 155 -6.54 -14.19 8.25
C VAL A 155 -5.50 -13.99 9.34
N LYS A 156 -4.68 -15.02 9.57
CA LYS A 156 -3.58 -14.95 10.54
C LYS A 156 -2.37 -14.31 9.90
N ILE A 157 -1.91 -13.20 10.49
CA ILE A 157 -0.69 -12.52 10.06
C ILE A 157 0.51 -13.19 10.72
N GLN A 158 1.48 -13.61 9.91
CA GLN A 158 2.77 -14.12 10.36
C GLN A 158 3.87 -13.14 9.97
N ALA A 159 4.45 -12.45 10.95
CA ALA A 159 5.59 -11.57 10.72
C ALA A 159 6.88 -12.40 10.54
N LEU A 160 7.54 -12.23 9.40
CA LEU A 160 8.84 -12.85 9.09
C LEU A 160 10.03 -11.96 9.49
N GLY A 161 9.80 -10.67 9.65
CA GLY A 161 10.81 -9.66 9.98
C GLY A 161 10.18 -8.27 10.06
N SER A 162 11.01 -7.27 10.36
CA SER A 162 10.61 -5.87 10.44
C SER A 162 11.66 -4.97 9.79
N ILE A 163 11.22 -4.02 8.96
CA ILE A 163 12.08 -3.01 8.35
C ILE A 163 12.30 -1.90 9.38
N THR A 164 13.52 -1.85 9.92
CA THR A 164 13.94 -0.86 10.93
C THR A 164 15.18 -0.12 10.45
N LEU A 165 15.32 1.17 10.81
CA LEU A 165 16.58 1.89 10.66
C LEU A 165 17.51 1.50 11.82
N SER A 166 18.77 1.19 11.50
CA SER A 166 19.81 0.84 12.49
C SER A 166 20.46 2.07 13.09
#